data_AF-A0A1V5KBD7-F1
#
_entry.id   AF-A0A1V5KBD7-F1
#
_cell.length_a   1.000
_cell.length_b   1.000
_cell.length_c   1.000
_cell.angle_alpha   90.00
_cell.angle_beta   90.00
_cell.angle_gamma   90.00
#
_symmetry.space_group_name_H-M   'P 1'
#
loop_
_entity.id
_entity.type
_entity.pdbx_description
1 polymer ?
#
loop_
_entity_poly.entity_id
_entity_poly.type
_entity_poly.pdbx_seq_one_letter_code
_entity_poly.pdbx_strand_id
1 'polypeptide(L)'
;MKLATELNLPDLAVRLINAGGVMRIKDGDGNGYKSFNDEDLLKEIMAQRSALEQHIIFSEDRNLIAIKPVIEMGVTQSFPNECYPYEVVACSTNGLQAHVREMDAVMDPSFKPDFHPGGFVGHVSNQHEQKWSYTSNPRGKTRIIRLTKRGWAEGSLRYHMGHASRFYDYNL
;
A
#
# COMPACT_ATOMS: atom_id res chain seq x y z
N MET A 1 -16.67 -26.56 -12.07
CA MET A 1 -17.31 -25.24 -12.31
C MET A 1 -16.59 -24.25 -11.41
N LYS A 2 -16.01 -23.21 -12.03
CA LYS A 2 -15.00 -22.24 -11.57
C LYS A 2 -14.84 -21.99 -10.05
N LEU A 3 -13.70 -22.43 -9.50
CA LEU A 3 -13.03 -21.82 -8.34
C LEU A 3 -12.14 -20.69 -8.87
N ALA A 4 -12.71 -19.50 -9.00
CA ALA A 4 -11.96 -18.26 -9.16
C ALA A 4 -12.46 -17.33 -8.06
N THR A 5 -12.03 -17.63 -6.83
CA THR A 5 -12.24 -16.78 -5.67
C THR A 5 -11.42 -15.51 -5.92
N GLU A 6 -12.10 -14.51 -6.48
CA GLU A 6 -11.85 -13.07 -6.37
C GLU A 6 -10.46 -12.68 -5.83
N LEU A 7 -9.44 -12.78 -6.69
CA LEU A 7 -8.23 -12.00 -6.49
C LEU A 7 -8.60 -10.54 -6.80
N ASN A 8 -8.81 -9.76 -5.75
CA ASN A 8 -9.13 -8.33 -5.83
C ASN A 8 -8.00 -7.65 -6.65
N LEU A 9 -8.30 -7.06 -7.81
CA LEU A 9 -7.30 -6.42 -8.70
C LEU A 9 -6.32 -5.43 -7.98
N PRO A 10 -6.75 -4.66 -6.96
CA PRO A 10 -5.90 -3.95 -6.02
C PRO A 10 -4.85 -4.81 -5.30
N ASP A 11 -5.21 -6.02 -4.86
CA ASP A 11 -4.31 -6.96 -4.17
C ASP A 11 -3.19 -7.45 -5.08
N LEU A 12 -3.49 -7.74 -6.35
CA LEU A 12 -2.46 -8.11 -7.33
C LEU A 12 -1.49 -6.95 -7.59
N ALA A 13 -1.99 -5.72 -7.70
CA ALA A 13 -1.16 -4.51 -7.85
C ALA A 13 -0.31 -4.24 -6.59
N VAL A 14 -0.85 -4.48 -5.40
CA VAL A 14 -0.12 -4.37 -4.12
C VAL A 14 0.96 -5.43 -4.00
N ARG A 15 0.67 -6.68 -4.35
CA ARG A 15 1.68 -7.77 -4.41
C ARG A 15 2.82 -7.42 -5.36
N LEU A 16 2.51 -6.76 -6.48
CA LEU A 16 3.49 -6.31 -7.47
C LEU A 16 4.45 -5.25 -6.91
N ILE A 17 3.94 -4.32 -6.10
CA ILE A 17 4.73 -3.29 -5.40
C ILE A 17 5.53 -3.91 -4.25
N ASN A 18 4.91 -4.76 -3.44
CA ASN A 18 5.52 -5.34 -2.23
C ASN A 18 6.58 -6.41 -2.53
N ALA A 19 6.51 -7.09 -3.68
CA ALA A 19 7.54 -8.03 -4.12
C ALA A 19 8.85 -7.36 -4.57
N GLY A 20 8.98 -6.03 -4.44
CA GLY A 20 10.11 -5.27 -4.97
C GLY A 20 10.16 -5.25 -6.51
N GLY A 21 9.00 -5.45 -7.15
CA GLY A 21 8.89 -5.71 -8.58
C GLY A 21 9.27 -4.53 -9.46
N VAL A 22 10.42 -4.62 -10.11
CA VAL A 22 10.76 -3.79 -11.27
C VAL A 22 10.05 -4.35 -12.50
N MET A 23 8.98 -3.70 -12.96
CA MET A 23 8.34 -4.03 -14.25
C MET A 23 8.92 -3.14 -15.36
N ARG A 24 9.39 -3.75 -16.47
CA ARG A 24 9.98 -3.05 -17.62
C ARG A 24 9.43 -3.65 -18.93
N ILE A 25 8.91 -2.82 -19.83
CA ILE A 25 8.36 -3.26 -21.14
C ILE A 25 8.96 -2.43 -22.29
N LYS A 26 9.79 -3.06 -23.11
CA LYS A 26 10.07 -2.68 -24.52
C LYS A 26 10.36 -3.94 -25.34
N ASP A 27 9.54 -4.19 -26.36
CA ASP A 27 9.91 -5.02 -27.50
C ASP A 27 10.43 -4.11 -28.63
N GLY A 28 11.36 -4.63 -29.43
CA GLY A 28 11.84 -4.02 -30.67
C GLY A 28 13.36 -3.99 -30.81
N ASP A 29 14.02 -3.00 -30.21
CA ASP A 29 15.32 -2.54 -30.70
C ASP A 29 16.48 -2.64 -29.70
N GLY A 30 16.54 -3.73 -28.93
CA GLY A 30 17.75 -4.17 -28.22
C GLY A 30 18.56 -3.09 -27.50
N ASN A 31 18.27 -2.88 -26.20
CA ASN A 31 19.29 -2.72 -25.15
C ASN A 31 18.66 -2.84 -23.75
N GLY A 32 18.20 -4.07 -23.47
CA GLY A 32 18.29 -4.83 -22.21
C GLY A 32 17.54 -4.39 -20.95
N TYR A 33 16.76 -5.32 -20.33
CA TYR A 33 16.41 -5.40 -18.90
C TYR A 33 15.88 -6.81 -18.46
N LYS A 34 16.10 -7.23 -17.19
CA LYS A 34 15.71 -8.54 -16.53
C LYS A 34 15.00 -8.31 -15.18
N SER A 35 14.27 -9.20 -14.49
CA SER A 35 13.46 -10.42 -14.77
C SER A 35 12.64 -10.68 -13.49
N PHE A 36 11.35 -11.05 -13.58
CA PHE A 36 10.62 -11.63 -12.43
C PHE A 36 11.09 -13.08 -12.26
N ASN A 37 11.23 -13.54 -11.01
CA ASN A 37 11.58 -14.95 -10.70
C ASN A 37 10.36 -15.89 -10.78
N ASP A 38 9.17 -15.36 -11.07
CA ASP A 38 7.91 -16.09 -11.09
C ASP A 38 7.23 -15.87 -12.45
N GLU A 39 7.42 -16.83 -13.36
CA GLU A 39 6.82 -16.79 -14.70
C GLU A 39 5.30 -16.87 -14.66
N ASP A 40 4.73 -17.51 -13.64
CA ASP A 40 3.29 -17.71 -13.54
C ASP A 40 2.61 -16.42 -13.09
N LEU A 41 3.21 -15.71 -12.13
CA LEU A 41 2.80 -14.35 -11.77
C LEU A 41 2.91 -13.39 -12.96
N LEU A 42 3.99 -13.48 -13.76
CA LEU A 42 4.15 -12.70 -14.99
C LEU A 42 3.04 -12.98 -16.01
N LYS A 43 2.70 -14.25 -16.25
CA LYS A 43 1.62 -14.64 -17.17
C LYS A 43 0.26 -14.15 -16.68
N GLU A 44 0.01 -14.26 -15.37
CA GLU A 44 -1.21 -13.76 -14.74
C GLU A 44 -1.34 -12.24 -14.89
N ILE A 45 -0.26 -11.50 -14.62
CA ILE A 45 -0.20 -10.05 -14.81
C ILE A 45 -0.43 -9.67 -16.28
N MET A 46 0.23 -10.34 -17.23
CA MET A 46 0.08 -10.06 -18.66
C MET A 46 -1.33 -10.36 -19.16
N ALA A 47 -1.96 -11.43 -18.68
CA ALA A 47 -3.34 -11.79 -19.00
C ALA A 47 -4.35 -10.75 -18.47
N GLN A 48 -4.04 -10.08 -17.35
CA GLN A 48 -4.88 -9.07 -16.72
C GLN A 48 -4.44 -7.63 -17.01
N ARG A 49 -3.45 -7.44 -17.89
CA ARG A 49 -2.79 -6.15 -18.15
C ARG A 49 -3.76 -5.02 -18.46
N SER A 50 -4.77 -5.26 -19.31
CA SER A 50 -5.75 -4.22 -19.67
C SER A 50 -6.60 -3.76 -18.47
N ALA A 51 -6.88 -4.66 -17.51
CA ALA A 51 -7.55 -4.31 -16.26
C ALA A 51 -6.59 -3.61 -15.29
N LEU A 52 -5.34 -4.06 -15.20
CA LEU A 52 -4.31 -3.47 -14.33
C LEU A 52 -3.88 -2.06 -14.77
N GLU A 53 -3.79 -1.79 -16.07
CA GLU A 53 -3.48 -0.47 -16.63
C GLU A 53 -4.50 0.61 -16.23
N GLN A 54 -5.75 0.20 -15.91
CA GLN A 54 -6.75 1.11 -15.36
C GLN A 54 -6.46 1.49 -13.91
N HIS A 55 -5.77 0.64 -13.14
CA HIS A 55 -5.51 0.80 -11.71
C HIS A 55 -4.05 1.15 -11.38
N ILE A 56 -3.20 1.31 -12.39
CA ILE A 56 -1.77 1.57 -12.24
C ILE A 56 -1.37 2.84 -13.00
N ILE A 57 -0.40 3.58 -12.47
CA ILE A 57 0.19 4.78 -13.06
C ILE A 57 1.62 4.47 -13.47
N PHE A 58 1.92 4.68 -14.76
CA PHE A 58 3.25 4.52 -15.34
C PHE A 58 3.90 5.88 -15.62
N SER A 59 5.24 5.90 -15.61
CA SER A 59 6.04 7.04 -16.09
C SER A 59 6.03 7.12 -17.62
N GLU A 60 6.53 8.22 -18.18
CA GLU A 60 6.83 8.32 -19.62
C GLU A 60 7.75 7.18 -20.08
N ASP A 61 8.75 6.83 -19.25
CA ASP A 61 9.64 5.67 -19.47
C ASP A 61 9.00 4.29 -19.17
N ARG A 62 7.66 4.22 -18.98
CA ARG A 62 6.88 3.02 -18.65
C ARG A 62 7.27 2.30 -17.35
N ASN A 63 7.87 3.00 -16.39
CA ASN A 63 8.10 2.46 -15.05
C ASN A 63 6.82 2.56 -14.21
N LEU A 64 6.53 1.55 -13.40
CA LEU A 64 5.48 1.62 -12.38
C LEU A 64 5.80 2.75 -11.39
N ILE A 65 4.92 3.75 -11.28
CA ILE A 65 5.07 4.85 -10.32
C ILE A 65 4.14 4.67 -9.12
N ALA A 66 2.88 4.29 -9.35
CA ALA A 66 1.87 4.25 -8.29
C ALA A 66 0.65 3.41 -8.65
N ILE A 67 -0.10 3.00 -7.63
CA ILE A 67 -1.47 2.49 -7.77
C ILE A 67 -2.41 3.69 -7.87
N LYS A 68 -3.37 3.65 -8.81
CA LYS A 68 -4.47 4.62 -8.85
C LYS A 68 -5.40 4.39 -7.66
N PRO A 69 -5.88 5.46 -7.02
CA PRO A 69 -6.85 5.34 -5.95
C PRO A 69 -8.14 4.72 -6.47
N VAL A 70 -8.68 3.76 -5.72
CA VAL A 70 -10.01 3.18 -5.91
C VAL A 70 -10.78 3.41 -4.62
N ILE A 71 -12.07 3.73 -4.69
CA ILE A 71 -12.91 3.89 -3.50
C ILE A 71 -12.82 2.62 -2.63
N GLU A 72 -12.83 2.79 -1.30
CA GLU A 72 -12.64 1.75 -0.27
C GLU A 72 -11.24 1.13 -0.22
N MET A 73 -10.30 1.55 -1.08
CA MET A 73 -8.91 1.11 -0.98
C MET A 73 -8.30 1.58 0.34
N GLY A 74 -7.66 0.65 1.06
CA GLY A 74 -6.86 0.97 2.24
C GLY A 74 -5.63 1.80 1.91
N VAL A 75 -5.31 2.74 2.78
CA VAL A 75 -4.16 3.64 2.66
C VAL A 75 -3.49 3.74 4.03
N THR A 76 -2.16 3.70 4.04
CA THR A 76 -1.38 3.86 5.27
C THR A 76 -0.63 5.17 5.25
N GLN A 77 -0.87 6.03 6.24
CA GLN A 77 -0.02 7.19 6.52
C GLN A 77 1.15 6.76 7.38
N SER A 78 2.38 7.04 6.96
CA SER A 78 3.59 6.62 7.68
C SER A 78 4.30 7.80 8.36
N PHE A 79 4.66 7.61 9.63
CA PHE A 79 5.65 8.37 10.37
C PHE A 79 6.82 7.45 10.75
N PRO A 80 7.96 7.98 11.21
CA PRO A 80 9.09 7.15 11.62
C PRO A 80 8.74 6.10 12.68
N ASN A 81 7.84 6.45 13.62
CA ASN A 81 7.57 5.64 14.82
C ASN A 81 6.12 5.16 14.91
N GLU A 82 5.27 5.49 13.94
CA GLU A 82 3.88 5.08 13.94
C GLU A 82 3.28 5.18 12.53
N CYS A 83 2.20 4.44 12.29
CA CYS A 83 1.42 4.58 11.08
C CYS A 83 -0.07 4.58 11.38
N TYR A 84 -0.85 5.24 10.52
CA TYR A 84 -2.28 5.45 10.69
C TYR A 84 -3.05 4.93 9.47
N PRO A 85 -4.17 4.21 9.69
CA PRO A 85 -4.98 3.66 8.61
C PRO A 85 -6.00 4.67 8.08
N TYR A 86 -6.15 4.68 6.77
CA TYR A 86 -7.11 5.48 6.03
C TYR A 86 -7.77 4.62 4.95
N GLU A 87 -8.88 5.10 4.40
CA GLU A 87 -9.55 4.56 3.22
C GLU A 87 -9.76 5.65 2.17
N VAL A 88 -9.75 5.30 0.89
CA VAL A 88 -10.11 6.22 -0.19
C VAL A 88 -11.64 6.40 -0.22
N VAL A 89 -12.10 7.64 -0.13
CA VAL A 89 -13.53 7.98 -0.23
C VAL A 89 -13.90 8.70 -1.52
N ALA A 90 -12.94 9.30 -2.20
CA ALA A 90 -13.10 9.85 -3.55
C ALA A 90 -11.75 9.96 -4.26
N CYS A 91 -11.76 10.05 -5.58
CA CYS A 91 -10.56 10.26 -6.39
C CYS A 91 -10.82 11.19 -7.58
N SER A 92 -9.79 11.86 -8.04
CA SER A 92 -9.85 12.64 -9.28
C SER A 92 -9.95 11.72 -10.50
N THR A 93 -10.57 12.20 -11.56
CA THR A 93 -10.73 11.46 -12.83
C THR A 93 -9.41 10.97 -13.43
N ASN A 94 -8.33 11.75 -13.26
CA ASN A 94 -7.00 11.38 -13.73
C ASN A 94 -6.23 10.45 -12.78
N GLY A 95 -6.80 10.12 -11.61
CA GLY A 95 -6.19 9.25 -10.61
C GLY A 95 -4.95 9.81 -9.92
N LEU A 96 -4.67 11.12 -10.02
CA LEU A 96 -3.50 11.76 -9.40
C LEU A 96 -3.78 12.39 -8.03
N GLN A 97 -5.06 12.45 -7.63
CA GLN A 97 -5.50 12.98 -6.34
C GLN A 97 -6.53 12.03 -5.73
N ALA A 98 -6.43 11.83 -4.42
CA ALA A 98 -7.39 11.05 -3.65
C ALA A 98 -7.82 11.81 -2.40
N HIS A 99 -9.08 11.63 -2.02
CA HIS A 99 -9.61 12.02 -0.73
C HIS A 99 -9.57 10.78 0.13
N VAL A 100 -8.81 10.84 1.22
CA VAL A 100 -8.63 9.73 2.15
C VAL A 100 -9.25 10.09 3.50
N ARG A 101 -9.93 9.14 4.12
CA ARG A 101 -10.60 9.32 5.43
C ARG A 101 -9.99 8.38 6.45
N GLU A 102 -9.71 8.91 7.63
CA GLU A 102 -9.16 8.13 8.74
C GLU A 102 -10.13 7.02 9.17
N MET A 103 -9.59 5.83 9.43
CA MET A 103 -10.34 4.67 9.89
C MET A 103 -10.19 4.50 11.40
N ASP A 104 -11.17 3.87 12.03
CA ASP A 104 -10.99 3.40 13.41
C ASP A 104 -10.09 2.16 13.41
N ALA A 105 -9.16 2.11 14.35
CA ALA A 105 -8.24 1.00 14.53
C ALA A 105 -8.25 0.53 15.98
N VAL A 106 -8.57 -0.74 16.19
CA VAL A 106 -8.60 -1.37 17.52
C VAL A 106 -7.53 -2.44 17.57
N MET A 107 -6.59 -2.29 18.51
CA MET A 107 -5.55 -3.29 18.76
C MET A 107 -6.17 -4.57 19.28
N ASP A 108 -5.65 -5.72 18.85
CA ASP A 108 -6.03 -7.02 19.37
C ASP A 108 -5.84 -7.02 20.90
N PRO A 109 -6.91 -7.25 21.68
CA PRO A 109 -6.83 -7.21 23.15
C PRO A 109 -5.94 -8.31 23.74
N SER A 110 -5.57 -9.33 22.96
CA SER A 110 -4.62 -10.36 23.38
C SER A 110 -3.16 -9.91 23.30
N PHE A 111 -2.86 -8.80 22.61
CA PHE A 111 -1.51 -8.26 22.53
C PHE A 111 -1.04 -7.80 23.91
N LYS A 112 0.07 -8.38 24.37
CA LYS A 112 0.73 -8.02 25.61
C LYS A 112 2.18 -7.64 25.28
N PRO A 113 2.59 -6.38 25.46
CA PRO A 113 3.98 -5.99 25.26
C PRO A 113 4.92 -6.81 26.16
N ASP A 114 5.84 -7.54 25.54
CA ASP A 114 6.92 -8.26 26.22
C ASP A 114 8.06 -7.27 26.51
N PHE A 115 7.92 -6.57 27.62
CA PHE A 115 8.84 -5.52 28.04
C PHE A 115 10.04 -6.09 28.77
N HIS A 116 11.23 -5.79 28.26
CA HIS A 116 12.51 -6.17 28.82
C HIS A 116 13.21 -4.95 29.46
N PRO A 117 13.48 -4.98 30.77
CA PRO A 117 14.31 -3.96 31.41
C PRO A 117 15.76 -4.09 30.94
N GLY A 118 16.34 -3.02 30.41
CA GLY A 118 17.75 -2.98 29.98
C GLY A 118 18.07 -1.78 29.06
N GLY A 119 19.31 -1.30 29.09
CA GLY A 119 19.73 -0.09 28.34
C GLY A 119 19.30 1.23 28.99
N PHE A 120 19.13 2.29 28.19
CA PHE A 120 18.73 3.63 28.65
C PHE A 120 17.20 3.78 28.86
N VAL A 121 16.37 3.00 28.15
CA VAL A 121 14.89 3.14 28.13
C VAL A 121 14.09 1.82 28.19
N GLY A 122 14.74 0.65 28.23
CA GLY A 122 14.04 -0.64 28.06
C GLY A 122 13.60 -0.87 26.61
N HIS A 123 13.15 -2.09 26.28
CA HIS A 123 12.59 -2.39 24.96
C HIS A 123 11.50 -3.46 25.03
N VAL A 124 10.55 -3.37 24.11
CA VAL A 124 9.50 -4.35 23.82
C VAL A 124 9.95 -5.20 22.63
N SER A 125 10.21 -6.49 22.89
CA SER A 125 10.74 -7.44 21.88
C SER A 125 9.68 -7.81 20.84
N ASN A 126 8.42 -7.90 21.25
CA ASN A 126 7.31 -8.38 20.42
C ASN A 126 6.48 -7.26 19.80
N GLN A 127 7.01 -6.04 19.69
CA GLN A 127 6.23 -4.90 19.17
C GLN A 127 5.67 -5.13 17.76
N HIS A 128 6.34 -5.92 16.92
CA HIS A 128 5.88 -6.24 15.57
C HIS A 128 4.76 -7.30 15.53
N GLU A 129 4.41 -7.91 16.67
CA GLU A 129 3.30 -8.86 16.79
C GLU A 129 1.94 -8.17 16.97
N GLN A 130 1.92 -6.83 17.00
CA GLN A 130 0.69 -6.04 17.01
C GLN A 130 -0.23 -6.43 15.86
N LYS A 131 -1.48 -6.76 16.20
CA LYS A 131 -2.56 -6.97 15.24
C LYS A 131 -3.64 -5.93 15.49
N TRP A 132 -4.24 -5.46 14.41
CA TRP A 132 -5.22 -4.38 14.45
C TRP A 132 -6.43 -4.76 13.60
N SER A 133 -7.62 -4.46 14.12
CA SER A 133 -8.87 -4.53 13.37
C SER A 133 -9.24 -3.13 12.90
N TYR A 134 -9.63 -3.00 11.63
CA TYR A 134 -9.94 -1.72 11.01
C TYR A 134 -11.43 -1.64 10.66
N THR A 135 -12.06 -0.51 10.95
CA THR A 135 -13.45 -0.24 10.55
C THR A 135 -13.57 1.15 9.94
N SER A 136 -14.35 1.27 8.87
CA SER A 136 -14.66 2.56 8.26
C SER A 136 -15.34 3.49 9.27
N ASN A 137 -14.85 4.73 9.39
CA ASN A 137 -15.40 5.75 10.28
C ASN A 137 -15.98 6.90 9.45
N PRO A 138 -17.31 7.00 9.29
CA PRO A 138 -17.95 8.08 8.53
C PRO A 138 -17.68 9.49 9.08
N ARG A 139 -17.29 9.60 10.35
CA ARG A 139 -16.95 10.85 11.04
C ARG A 139 -15.45 11.14 11.04
N GLY A 140 -14.63 10.24 10.50
CA GLY A 140 -13.19 10.38 10.40
C GLY A 140 -12.78 11.61 9.60
N LYS A 141 -11.60 12.15 9.89
CA LYS A 141 -11.10 13.33 9.20
C LYS A 141 -10.72 12.98 7.76
N THR A 142 -11.29 13.71 6.81
CA THR A 142 -10.92 13.60 5.39
C THR A 142 -9.73 14.50 5.06
N ARG A 143 -8.78 13.97 4.32
CA ARG A 143 -7.58 14.66 3.81
C ARG A 143 -7.47 14.48 2.31
N ILE A 144 -6.76 15.40 1.66
CA ILE A 144 -6.49 15.34 0.22
C ILE A 144 -5.02 14.99 0.02
N ILE A 145 -4.76 13.85 -0.61
CA ILE A 145 -3.41 13.40 -0.98
C ILE A 145 -3.22 13.52 -2.49
N ARG A 146 -1.99 13.79 -2.92
CA ARG A 146 -1.61 13.93 -4.33
C ARG A 146 -0.42 13.05 -4.65
N LEU A 147 -0.40 12.50 -5.86
CA LEU A 147 0.76 11.79 -6.36
C LEU A 147 1.87 12.79 -6.73
N THR A 148 3.06 12.58 -6.18
CA THR A 148 4.26 13.36 -6.46
C THR A 148 5.36 12.45 -7.01
N LYS A 149 6.49 13.02 -7.42
CA LYS A 149 7.69 12.25 -7.80
C LYS A 149 8.22 11.34 -6.68
N ARG A 150 7.82 11.56 -5.43
CA ARG A 150 8.21 10.78 -4.25
C ARG A 150 7.08 9.86 -3.74
N GLY A 151 6.01 9.69 -4.51
CA GLY A 151 4.81 8.94 -4.11
C GLY A 151 3.69 9.84 -3.59
N TRP A 152 2.70 9.22 -2.94
CA TRP A 152 1.49 9.88 -2.43
C TRP A 152 1.79 10.72 -1.18
N ALA A 153 1.36 11.99 -1.19
CA ALA A 153 1.71 12.93 -0.13
C ALA A 153 0.65 14.02 0.12
N GLU A 154 0.69 14.55 1.33
CA GLU A 154 0.06 15.82 1.76
C GLU A 154 1.16 16.65 2.45
N GLY A 155 1.82 17.55 1.71
CA GLY A 155 2.98 18.29 2.23
C GLY A 155 4.15 17.36 2.58
N SER A 156 4.59 17.39 3.84
CA SER A 156 5.65 16.50 4.35
C SER A 156 5.17 15.08 4.68
N LEU A 157 3.85 14.87 4.80
CA LEU A 157 3.26 13.58 5.14
C LEU A 157 3.33 12.62 3.95
N ARG A 158 3.47 11.32 4.24
CA ARG A 158 3.62 10.25 3.25
C ARG A 158 2.54 9.20 3.43
N TYR A 159 2.05 8.71 2.29
CA TYR A 159 0.98 7.74 2.22
C TYR A 159 1.35 6.59 1.29
N HIS A 160 0.95 5.37 1.65
CA HIS A 160 1.13 4.16 0.87
C HIS A 160 -0.25 3.58 0.54
N MET A 161 -0.52 3.41 -0.75
CA MET A 161 -1.82 2.92 -1.23
C MET A 161 -1.86 1.40 -1.22
N GLY A 162 -3.07 0.86 -1.08
CA GLY A 162 -3.39 -0.54 -1.31
C GLY A 162 -3.51 -1.40 -0.04
N HIS A 163 -3.06 -0.89 1.10
CA HIS A 163 -3.36 -1.49 2.40
C HIS A 163 -3.47 -0.43 3.48
N ALA A 164 -4.35 -0.68 4.45
CA ALA A 164 -4.48 0.13 5.66
C ALA A 164 -3.75 -0.57 6.81
N SER A 165 -2.85 0.15 7.47
CA SER A 165 -2.07 -0.36 8.61
C SER A 165 -2.09 0.62 9.77
N ARG A 166 -2.10 0.07 10.98
CA ARG A 166 -1.78 0.77 12.23
C ARG A 166 -0.56 0.09 12.86
N PHE A 167 0.35 0.91 13.37
CA PHE A 167 1.51 0.47 14.13
C PHE A 167 1.86 1.55 15.14
N TYR A 168 2.27 1.11 16.32
CA TYR A 168 2.77 1.98 17.38
C TYR A 168 4.14 1.45 17.84
N ASP A 169 5.19 2.28 17.73
CA ASP A 169 6.51 1.91 18.22
C ASP A 169 6.56 2.04 19.75
N TYR A 170 6.81 0.93 20.44
CA TYR A 170 6.95 0.91 21.90
C TYR A 170 8.39 1.21 22.36
N ASN A 171 9.34 1.31 21.42
CA ASN A 171 10.78 1.40 21.68
C ASN A 171 11.36 2.80 21.42
N LEU A 172 10.53 3.84 21.60
CA LEU A 172 10.90 5.25 21.44
C LEU A 172 12.10 5.70 22.29
#